data_AF-A0A958HID4-F1
#
_entry.id   AF-A0A958HID4-F1
#
_cell.length_a   1.000
_cell.length_b   1.000
_cell.length_c   1.000
_cell.angle_alpha   90.00
_cell.angle_beta   90.00
_cell.angle_gamma   90.00
#
_symmetry.space_group_name_H-M   'P 1'
#
loop_
_entity.id
_entity.type
_entity.pdbx_description
1 polymer ?
#
loop_
_entity_poly.entity_id
_entity_poly.type
_entity_poly.pdbx_seq_one_letter_code
_entity_poly.pdbx_strand_id
1 'polypeptide(L)'
;MNCSRNWQNSKPRKAQTMTTIDQFTTELADMETQHAAKLAGIDNDRRLSPAGKADLRTMADLDHKDAVSDLQQRARAALDSERAVATKELAVSRAAASKRRRDMLGGDVLARLAREEFAELEPDAILERVTSAADDWERELALTIGDAELSRRARTSDAKAILALSKLRDIGKDADIAAAETRLVALKTFESQLSQLSPDFIAEVKQRYNLS
;
A
#
# COMPACT_ATOMS: atom_id res chain seq x y z
N MET A 1 -2.56 -25.45 -11.52
CA MET A 1 -3.76 -24.77 -10.97
C MET A 1 -3.48 -24.36 -9.52
N ASN A 2 -3.38 -23.06 -9.21
CA ASN A 2 -3.14 -22.58 -7.83
C ASN A 2 -3.78 -21.20 -7.57
N CYS A 3 -5.04 -21.04 -7.99
CA CYS A 3 -5.86 -19.86 -7.64
C CYS A 3 -6.65 -20.04 -6.32
N SER A 4 -6.54 -21.21 -5.68
CA SER A 4 -7.35 -21.55 -4.50
C SER A 4 -6.76 -21.08 -3.16
N ARG A 5 -5.42 -21.02 -3.02
CA ARG A 5 -4.79 -20.69 -1.71
C ARG A 5 -4.99 -19.26 -1.23
N ASN A 6 -5.00 -18.25 -2.12
CA ASN A 6 -5.21 -16.86 -1.69
C ASN A 6 -6.68 -16.57 -1.33
N TRP A 7 -7.63 -17.25 -1.96
CA TRP A 7 -9.05 -17.04 -1.64
C TRP A 7 -9.42 -17.65 -0.29
N GLN A 8 -8.78 -18.76 0.08
CA GLN A 8 -8.93 -19.38 1.40
C GLN A 8 -8.42 -18.50 2.54
N ASN A 9 -7.39 -17.66 2.31
CA ASN A 9 -6.91 -16.69 3.32
C ASN A 9 -7.77 -15.42 3.42
N SER A 10 -8.57 -15.10 2.39
CA SER A 10 -9.45 -13.92 2.40
C SER A 10 -10.69 -14.08 3.29
N LYS A 11 -11.16 -15.32 3.48
CA LYS A 11 -12.32 -15.64 4.33
C LYS A 11 -12.09 -15.39 5.83
N PRO A 12 -11.01 -15.90 6.46
CA PRO A 12 -10.73 -15.61 7.87
C PRO A 12 -10.46 -14.13 8.10
N ARG A 13 -9.90 -13.42 7.12
CA ARG A 13 -9.65 -11.98 7.25
C ARG A 13 -10.92 -11.13 7.18
N LYS A 14 -11.82 -11.40 6.23
CA LYS A 14 -13.14 -10.74 6.19
C LYS A 14 -13.92 -11.02 7.47
N ALA A 15 -13.82 -12.23 8.00
CA ALA A 15 -14.42 -12.58 9.29
C ALA A 15 -13.77 -11.77 10.44
N GLN A 16 -12.46 -11.57 10.42
CA GLN A 16 -11.74 -10.76 11.41
C GLN A 16 -12.10 -9.28 11.33
N THR A 17 -12.14 -8.67 10.14
CA THR A 17 -12.63 -7.29 9.93
C THR A 17 -14.06 -7.12 10.42
N MET A 18 -14.94 -8.07 10.10
CA MET A 18 -16.33 -8.02 10.57
C MET A 18 -16.41 -8.14 12.09
N THR A 19 -15.60 -9.03 12.68
CA THR A 19 -15.49 -9.17 14.14
C THR A 19 -15.02 -7.87 14.80
N THR A 20 -14.05 -7.18 14.21
CA THR A 20 -13.55 -5.88 14.69
C THR A 20 -14.63 -4.80 14.62
N ILE A 21 -15.40 -4.74 13.52
CA ILE A 21 -16.52 -3.79 13.37
C ILE A 21 -17.64 -4.10 14.37
N ASP A 22 -17.99 -5.38 14.55
CA ASP A 22 -19.01 -5.82 15.50
C ASP A 22 -18.61 -5.47 16.95
N GLN A 23 -17.33 -5.60 17.28
CA GLN A 23 -16.78 -5.20 18.59
C GLN A 23 -16.94 -3.70 18.85
N PHE A 24 -16.52 -2.84 17.90
CA PHE A 24 -16.67 -1.39 18.06
C PHE A 24 -18.14 -0.95 18.08
N THR A 25 -19.01 -1.63 17.33
CA THR A 25 -20.45 -1.37 17.34
C THR A 25 -21.08 -1.71 18.69
N THR A 26 -20.66 -2.83 19.28
CA THR A 26 -21.10 -3.24 20.62
C THR A 26 -20.60 -2.28 21.68
N GLU A 27 -19.32 -1.89 21.63
CA GLU A 27 -18.73 -0.93 22.58
C GLU A 27 -19.44 0.43 22.53
N LEU A 28 -19.78 0.92 21.33
CA LEU A 28 -20.57 2.14 21.18
C LEU A 28 -21.96 2.02 21.81
N ALA A 29 -22.65 0.90 21.58
CA ALA A 29 -23.99 0.67 22.15
C ALA A 29 -23.95 0.62 23.69
N ASP A 30 -22.92 0.01 24.26
CA ASP A 30 -22.71 -0.04 25.71
C ASP A 30 -22.43 1.36 26.27
N MET A 31 -21.62 2.16 25.59
CA MET A 31 -21.32 3.55 25.99
C MET A 31 -22.57 4.43 25.98
N GLU A 32 -23.40 4.35 24.93
CA GLU A 32 -24.66 5.09 24.86
C GLU A 32 -25.61 4.66 25.99
N THR A 33 -25.66 3.36 26.30
CA THR A 33 -26.47 2.84 27.40
C THR A 33 -25.98 3.35 28.76
N GLN A 34 -24.67 3.32 29.00
CA GLN A 34 -24.06 3.83 30.24
C GLN A 34 -24.25 5.34 30.39
N HIS A 35 -24.11 6.09 29.29
CA HIS A 35 -24.33 7.54 29.29
C HIS A 35 -25.79 7.88 29.63
N ALA A 36 -26.75 7.20 29.01
CA ALA A 36 -28.17 7.37 29.33
C ALA A 36 -28.48 7.06 30.80
N ALA A 37 -27.88 5.99 31.35
CA ALA A 37 -28.03 5.64 32.76
C ALA A 37 -27.43 6.71 33.70
N LYS A 38 -26.26 7.27 33.35
CA LYS A 38 -25.59 8.35 34.11
C LYS A 38 -26.46 9.62 34.15
N LEU A 39 -27.02 10.02 33.01
CA LEU A 39 -27.95 11.16 32.92
C LEU A 39 -29.22 10.93 33.73
N ALA A 40 -29.83 9.75 33.64
CA ALA A 40 -30.99 9.39 34.44
C ALA A 40 -30.69 9.42 35.96
N GLY A 41 -29.48 9.01 36.36
CA GLY A 41 -29.01 9.11 37.75
C GLY A 41 -28.93 10.55 38.24
N ILE A 42 -28.34 11.45 37.45
CA ILE A 42 -28.26 12.89 37.75
C ILE A 42 -29.66 13.49 37.88
N ASP A 43 -30.58 13.11 37.00
CA ASP A 43 -31.94 13.63 36.98
C ASP A 43 -32.74 13.20 38.20
N ASN A 44 -32.55 11.97 38.64
CA ASN A 44 -33.26 11.39 39.78
C ASN A 44 -32.68 11.80 41.14
N ASP A 45 -31.47 12.36 41.20
CA ASP A 45 -30.89 12.83 42.45
C ASP A 45 -31.64 14.06 42.98
N ARG A 46 -32.33 13.90 44.11
CA ARG A 46 -33.11 14.97 44.76
C ARG A 46 -32.26 15.93 45.59
N ARG A 47 -30.98 15.62 45.81
CA ARG A 47 -30.05 16.43 46.62
C ARG A 47 -29.40 17.55 45.80
N LEU A 48 -29.41 17.43 44.47
CA LEU A 48 -28.82 18.41 43.58
C LEU A 48 -29.79 19.54 43.24
N SER A 49 -29.27 20.76 43.23
CA SER A 49 -29.99 21.92 42.68
C SER A 49 -30.11 21.82 41.15
N PRO A 50 -31.02 22.59 40.52
CA PRO A 50 -31.11 22.63 39.06
C PRO A 50 -29.79 23.01 38.37
N ALA A 51 -29.03 23.95 38.95
CA ALA A 51 -27.71 24.34 38.45
C ALA A 51 -26.69 23.20 38.59
N GLY A 52 -26.63 22.55 39.75
CA GLY A 52 -25.71 21.42 39.96
C GLY A 52 -26.01 20.21 39.05
N LYS A 53 -27.28 19.97 38.71
CA LYS A 53 -27.65 18.98 37.69
C LYS A 53 -27.18 19.37 36.30
N ALA A 54 -27.31 20.64 35.93
CA ALA A 54 -26.86 21.14 34.63
C ALA A 54 -25.32 21.00 34.49
N ASP A 55 -24.56 21.31 35.54
CA ASP A 55 -23.10 21.16 35.53
C ASP A 55 -22.69 19.69 35.39
N LEU A 56 -23.30 18.78 36.16
CA LEU A 56 -22.99 17.36 36.08
C LEU A 56 -23.41 16.72 34.76
N ARG A 57 -24.53 17.15 34.16
CA ARG A 57 -24.91 16.72 32.80
C ARG A 57 -23.86 17.16 31.78
N THR A 58 -23.43 18.42 31.86
CA THR A 58 -22.38 18.95 30.97
C THR A 58 -21.09 18.15 31.10
N MET A 59 -20.66 17.80 32.31
CA MET A 59 -19.49 16.94 32.51
C MET A 59 -19.71 15.52 31.96
N ALA A 60 -20.90 14.93 32.16
CA ALA A 60 -21.22 13.60 31.63
C ALA A 60 -21.20 13.58 30.09
N ASP A 61 -21.73 14.62 29.44
CA ASP A 61 -21.71 14.78 27.98
C ASP A 61 -20.28 14.93 27.45
N LEU A 62 -19.42 15.68 28.15
CA LEU A 62 -18.00 15.83 27.80
C LEU A 62 -17.24 14.51 27.92
N ASP A 63 -17.39 13.81 29.05
CA ASP A 63 -16.77 12.49 29.26
C ASP A 63 -17.20 11.50 28.16
N HIS A 64 -18.50 11.49 27.82
CA HIS A 64 -19.05 10.63 26.76
C HIS A 64 -18.47 10.99 25.40
N LYS A 65 -18.42 12.28 25.08
CA LYS A 65 -17.87 12.76 23.81
C LYS A 65 -16.40 12.37 23.64
N ASP A 66 -15.59 12.51 24.69
CA ASP A 66 -14.18 12.14 24.67
C ASP A 66 -14.02 10.63 24.46
N ALA A 67 -14.79 9.81 25.19
CA ALA A 67 -14.78 8.37 25.02
C ALA A 67 -15.21 7.93 23.60
N VAL A 68 -16.25 8.56 23.03
CA VAL A 68 -16.70 8.27 21.65
C VAL A 68 -15.63 8.66 20.63
N SER A 69 -14.96 9.80 20.85
CA SER A 69 -13.86 10.23 20.00
C SER A 69 -12.70 9.22 20.02
N ASP A 70 -12.32 8.72 21.20
CA ASP A 70 -11.28 7.70 21.35
C ASP A 70 -11.66 6.38 20.67
N LEU A 71 -12.92 5.96 20.80
CA LEU A 71 -13.45 4.78 20.10
C LEU A 71 -13.37 4.94 18.57
N GLN A 72 -13.76 6.11 18.05
CA GLN A 72 -13.69 6.40 16.62
C GLN A 72 -12.24 6.40 16.11
N GLN A 73 -11.29 6.94 16.87
CA GLN A 73 -9.88 6.93 16.49
C GLN A 73 -9.32 5.51 16.45
N ARG A 74 -9.63 4.67 17.45
CA ARG A 74 -9.24 3.25 17.47
C ARG A 74 -9.83 2.49 16.28
N ALA A 75 -11.11 2.71 15.97
CA ALA A 75 -11.77 2.08 14.84
C ALA A 75 -11.12 2.46 13.50
N ARG A 76 -10.79 3.74 13.31
CA ARG A 76 -10.08 4.20 12.10
C ARG A 76 -8.69 3.57 11.99
N ALA A 77 -7.91 3.58 13.07
CA ALA A 77 -6.58 2.98 13.07
C ALA A 77 -6.62 1.48 12.72
N ALA A 78 -7.61 0.75 13.23
CA ALA A 78 -7.81 -0.66 12.90
C ALA A 78 -8.13 -0.85 11.40
N LEU A 79 -9.06 -0.06 10.84
CA LEU A 79 -9.43 -0.12 9.43
C LEU A 79 -8.27 0.25 8.49
N ASP A 80 -7.48 1.28 8.84
CA ASP A 80 -6.33 1.70 8.04
C ASP A 80 -5.24 0.62 8.02
N SER A 81 -4.98 -0.02 9.16
CA SER A 81 -4.08 -1.16 9.26
C SER A 81 -4.55 -2.33 8.39
N GLU A 82 -5.82 -2.70 8.46
CA GLU A 82 -6.37 -3.78 7.63
C GLU A 82 -6.28 -3.47 6.14
N ARG A 83 -6.56 -2.23 5.74
CA ARG A 83 -6.43 -1.75 4.35
C ARG A 83 -4.98 -1.80 3.87
N ALA A 84 -4.02 -1.42 4.71
CA ALA A 84 -2.61 -1.47 4.37
C ALA A 84 -2.16 -2.91 4.08
N VAL A 85 -2.57 -3.87 4.91
CA VAL A 85 -2.20 -5.27 4.67
C VAL A 85 -2.94 -5.86 3.48
N ALA A 86 -4.22 -5.53 3.27
CA ALA A 86 -4.97 -5.95 2.08
C ALA A 86 -4.32 -5.44 0.78
N THR A 87 -3.85 -4.19 0.79
CA THR A 87 -3.08 -3.60 -0.33
C THR A 87 -1.79 -4.38 -0.58
N LYS A 88 -1.03 -4.71 0.47
CA LYS A 88 0.20 -5.49 0.36
C LYS A 88 -0.05 -6.90 -0.20
N GLU A 89 -1.09 -7.58 0.28
CA GLU A 89 -1.46 -8.91 -0.23
C GLU A 89 -1.92 -8.88 -1.69
N LEU A 90 -2.68 -7.84 -2.07
CA LEU A 90 -3.08 -7.65 -3.46
C LEU A 90 -1.86 -7.45 -4.36
N ALA A 91 -0.90 -6.63 -3.94
CA ALA A 91 0.35 -6.41 -4.67
C ALA A 91 1.13 -7.73 -4.85
N VAL A 92 1.30 -8.51 -3.77
CA VAL A 92 1.94 -9.83 -3.82
C VAL A 92 1.19 -10.79 -4.75
N SER A 93 -0.14 -10.81 -4.70
CA SER A 93 -0.96 -11.67 -5.55
C SER A 93 -0.86 -11.28 -7.03
N ARG A 94 -0.81 -9.98 -7.33
CA ARG A 94 -0.61 -9.45 -8.69
C ARG A 94 0.77 -9.83 -9.21
N ALA A 95 1.83 -9.62 -8.44
CA ALA A 95 3.19 -10.03 -8.80
C ALA A 95 3.28 -11.54 -9.08
N ALA A 96 2.68 -12.37 -8.22
CA ALA A 96 2.64 -13.82 -8.43
C ALA A 96 1.83 -14.24 -9.67
N ALA A 97 0.77 -13.51 -10.02
CA ALA A 97 0.01 -13.74 -11.25
C ALA A 97 0.84 -13.34 -12.48
N SER A 98 1.53 -12.20 -12.42
CA SER A 98 2.44 -11.74 -13.48
C SER A 98 3.54 -12.77 -13.75
N LYS A 99 4.23 -13.21 -12.69
CA LYS A 99 5.27 -14.25 -12.79
C LYS A 99 4.74 -15.53 -13.44
N ARG A 100 3.59 -16.05 -12.98
CA ARG A 100 2.98 -17.25 -13.59
C ARG A 100 2.65 -17.07 -15.07
N ARG A 101 2.16 -15.88 -15.44
CA ARG A 101 1.87 -15.56 -16.84
C ARG A 101 3.15 -15.54 -17.68
N ARG A 102 4.24 -15.02 -17.13
CA ARG A 102 5.59 -15.02 -17.74
C ARG A 102 6.14 -16.42 -17.90
N ASP A 103 6.04 -17.25 -16.86
CA ASP A 103 6.50 -18.64 -16.89
C ASP A 103 5.73 -19.46 -17.94
N MET A 104 4.45 -19.14 -18.18
CA MET A 104 3.59 -19.87 -19.11
C MET A 104 3.74 -19.42 -20.58
N LEU A 105 3.86 -18.12 -20.83
CA LEU A 105 3.83 -17.56 -22.19
C LEU A 105 5.22 -17.13 -22.70
N GLY A 106 6.18 -16.96 -21.80
CA GLY A 106 7.48 -16.37 -22.10
C GLY A 106 7.44 -14.84 -22.17
N GLY A 107 8.61 -14.22 -21.94
CA GLY A 107 8.75 -12.75 -21.95
C GLY A 107 8.44 -12.13 -23.32
N ASP A 108 8.84 -12.77 -24.41
CA ASP A 108 8.68 -12.22 -25.76
C ASP A 108 7.22 -12.14 -26.21
N VAL A 109 6.42 -13.18 -25.91
CA VAL A 109 4.99 -13.20 -26.23
C VAL A 109 4.27 -12.10 -25.45
N LEU A 110 4.62 -11.93 -24.17
CA LEU A 110 4.04 -10.87 -23.34
C LEU A 110 4.45 -9.48 -23.79
N ALA A 111 5.70 -9.30 -24.21
CA ALA A 111 6.14 -8.02 -24.77
C ALA A 111 5.40 -7.68 -26.06
N ARG A 112 5.13 -8.67 -26.92
CA ARG A 112 4.31 -8.45 -28.14
C ARG A 112 2.87 -8.05 -27.80
N LEU A 113 2.22 -8.80 -26.91
CA LEU A 113 0.85 -8.50 -26.48
C LEU A 113 0.76 -7.11 -25.82
N ALA A 114 1.76 -6.75 -25.01
CA ALA A 114 1.83 -5.42 -24.40
C ALA A 114 2.01 -4.32 -25.45
N ARG A 115 2.76 -4.53 -26.54
CA ARG A 115 2.86 -3.54 -27.63
C ARG A 115 1.52 -3.31 -28.32
N GLU A 116 0.77 -4.38 -28.58
CA GLU A 116 -0.58 -4.31 -29.16
C GLU A 116 -1.53 -3.55 -28.22
N GLU A 117 -1.52 -3.90 -26.93
CA GLU A 117 -2.32 -3.21 -25.90
C GLU A 117 -1.99 -1.70 -25.85
N PHE A 118 -0.71 -1.33 -25.73
CA PHE A 118 -0.30 0.07 -25.59
C PHE A 118 -0.60 0.90 -26.85
N ALA A 119 -0.62 0.29 -28.04
CA ALA A 119 -0.99 0.98 -29.27
C ALA A 119 -2.45 1.44 -29.26
N GLU A 120 -3.33 0.77 -28.51
CA GLU A 120 -4.76 1.11 -28.38
C GLU A 120 -5.05 2.04 -27.20
N LEU A 121 -4.13 2.15 -26.23
CA LEU A 121 -4.32 2.98 -25.05
C LEU A 121 -4.20 4.48 -25.37
N GLU A 122 -4.98 5.30 -24.67
CA GLU A 122 -4.78 6.76 -24.62
C GLU A 122 -3.51 7.12 -23.83
N PRO A 123 -2.87 8.27 -24.09
CA PRO A 123 -1.63 8.67 -23.41
C PRO A 123 -1.69 8.65 -21.87
N ASP A 124 -2.82 9.06 -21.28
CA ASP A 124 -3.01 9.03 -19.82
C ASP A 124 -3.15 7.59 -19.29
N ALA A 125 -3.77 6.69 -20.07
CA ALA A 125 -3.90 5.28 -19.70
C ALA A 125 -2.55 4.54 -19.76
N ILE A 126 -1.63 4.98 -20.62
CA ILE A 126 -0.24 4.48 -20.65
C ILE A 126 0.47 4.79 -19.32
N LEU A 127 0.30 6.00 -18.78
CA LEU A 127 0.85 6.37 -17.46
C LEU A 127 0.24 5.56 -16.32
N GLU A 128 -1.08 5.35 -16.37
CA GLU A 128 -1.76 4.51 -15.38
C GLU A 128 -1.23 3.08 -15.43
N ARG A 129 -0.98 2.53 -16.63
CA ARG A 129 -0.47 1.16 -16.78
C ARG A 129 0.92 0.96 -16.16
N VAL A 130 1.76 1.99 -16.21
CA VAL A 130 3.12 2.00 -15.63
C VAL A 130 3.06 2.12 -14.11
N THR A 131 2.23 3.02 -13.60
CA THR A 131 2.10 3.25 -12.15
C THR A 131 1.36 2.11 -11.43
N SER A 132 0.51 1.38 -12.14
CA SER A 132 -0.24 0.22 -11.63
C SER A 132 0.44 -1.13 -11.89
N ALA A 133 1.67 -1.14 -12.40
CA ALA A 133 2.42 -2.36 -12.70
C ALA A 133 2.52 -3.31 -11.49
N ALA A 134 2.37 -4.61 -11.75
CA ALA A 134 2.30 -5.61 -10.69
C ALA A 134 3.65 -5.90 -10.01
N ASP A 135 4.74 -5.78 -10.77
CA ASP A 135 6.12 -6.01 -10.33
C ASP A 135 7.10 -5.18 -11.16
N ASP A 136 8.39 -5.23 -10.79
CA ASP A 136 9.44 -4.45 -11.45
C ASP A 136 9.58 -4.78 -12.93
N TRP A 137 9.36 -6.04 -13.32
CA TRP A 137 9.45 -6.44 -14.71
C TRP A 137 8.29 -5.90 -15.54
N GLU A 138 7.05 -5.97 -15.04
CA GLU A 138 5.93 -5.34 -15.73
C GLU A 138 6.12 -3.84 -15.83
N ARG A 139 6.68 -3.23 -14.78
CA ARG A 139 6.97 -1.80 -14.77
C ARG A 139 8.01 -1.43 -15.82
N GLU A 140 9.10 -2.18 -15.89
CA GLU A 140 10.17 -1.98 -16.88
C GLU A 140 9.65 -2.20 -18.31
N LEU A 141 8.84 -3.25 -18.52
CA LEU A 141 8.19 -3.51 -19.80
C LEU A 141 7.26 -2.36 -20.19
N ALA A 142 6.43 -1.90 -19.26
CA ALA A 142 5.50 -0.80 -19.46
C ALA A 142 6.21 0.53 -19.72
N LEU A 143 7.31 0.81 -19.01
CA LEU A 143 8.15 1.99 -19.25
C LEU A 143 8.76 1.96 -20.65
N THR A 144 9.32 0.81 -21.05
CA THR A 144 9.99 0.65 -22.35
C THR A 144 8.99 0.78 -23.50
N ILE A 145 7.87 0.08 -23.42
CA ILE A 145 6.84 0.10 -24.48
C ILE A 145 6.09 1.44 -24.47
N GLY A 146 5.77 1.96 -23.28
CA GLY A 146 5.09 3.24 -23.10
C GLY A 146 5.91 4.42 -23.61
N ASP A 147 7.22 4.49 -23.33
CA ASP A 147 8.09 5.55 -23.86
C ASP A 147 8.17 5.47 -25.38
N ALA A 148 8.29 4.26 -25.95
CA ALA A 148 8.33 4.07 -27.40
C ALA A 148 7.02 4.55 -28.07
N GLU A 149 5.86 4.19 -27.52
CA GLU A 149 4.55 4.53 -28.07
C GLU A 149 4.22 6.02 -27.90
N LEU A 150 4.46 6.59 -26.71
CA LEU A 150 4.28 8.02 -26.47
C LEU A 150 5.26 8.85 -27.30
N SER A 151 6.51 8.41 -27.46
CA SER A 151 7.47 9.05 -28.35
C SER A 151 7.01 9.02 -29.81
N ARG A 152 6.41 7.92 -30.26
CA ARG A 152 5.84 7.80 -31.61
C ARG A 152 4.72 8.82 -31.83
N ARG A 153 3.80 8.97 -30.88
CA ARG A 153 2.67 9.92 -30.95
C ARG A 153 3.11 11.38 -30.75
N ALA A 154 4.11 11.63 -29.91
CA ALA A 154 4.67 12.96 -29.72
C ALA A 154 5.28 13.51 -31.02
N ARG A 155 5.85 12.65 -31.88
CA ARG A 155 6.36 13.05 -33.21
C ARG A 155 5.28 13.52 -34.16
N THR A 156 4.02 13.15 -33.93
CA THR A 156 2.86 13.65 -34.70
C THR A 156 2.19 14.85 -34.02
N SER A 157 2.88 15.51 -33.08
CA SER A 157 2.41 16.70 -32.36
C SER A 157 1.17 16.47 -31.49
N ASP A 158 0.95 15.25 -31.01
CA ASP A 158 -0.08 14.99 -30.00
C ASP A 158 0.35 15.58 -28.64
N ALA A 159 -0.33 16.67 -28.24
CA ALA A 159 -0.05 17.38 -27.01
C ALA A 159 -0.22 16.53 -25.74
N LYS A 160 -1.18 15.59 -25.73
CA LYS A 160 -1.38 14.68 -24.59
C LYS A 160 -0.23 13.68 -24.51
N ALA A 161 0.22 13.16 -25.66
CA ALA A 161 1.37 12.27 -25.71
C ALA A 161 2.66 12.96 -25.25
N ILE A 162 2.89 14.23 -25.61
CA ILE A 162 4.05 15.00 -25.15
C ILE A 162 4.03 15.17 -23.62
N LEU A 163 2.89 15.56 -23.06
CA LEU A 163 2.75 15.73 -21.61
C LEU A 163 2.93 14.40 -20.88
N ALA A 164 2.31 13.33 -21.39
CA ALA A 164 2.43 12.01 -20.81
C ALA A 164 3.87 11.49 -20.89
N LEU A 165 4.57 11.70 -22.00
CA LEU A 165 5.97 11.31 -22.17
C LEU A 165 6.90 11.98 -21.15
N SER A 166 6.69 13.27 -20.89
CA SER A 166 7.45 13.99 -19.86
C SER A 166 7.25 13.35 -18.48
N LYS A 167 5.99 13.13 -18.09
CA LYS A 167 5.64 12.49 -16.80
C LYS A 167 6.22 11.08 -16.70
N LEU A 168 6.16 10.30 -17.79
CA LEU A 168 6.69 8.93 -17.82
C LEU A 168 8.20 8.91 -17.55
N ARG A 169 8.95 9.86 -18.14
CA ARG A 169 10.39 9.96 -17.95
C ARG A 169 10.77 10.39 -16.54
N ASP A 170 9.97 11.23 -15.91
CA ASP A 170 10.18 11.59 -14.51
C ASP A 170 9.95 10.38 -13.59
N ILE A 171 8.91 9.58 -13.86
CA ILE A 171 8.67 8.30 -13.15
C ILE A 171 9.84 7.31 -13.33
N GLY A 172 10.45 7.28 -14.52
CA GLY A 172 11.62 6.45 -14.82
C GLY A 172 12.85 6.86 -14.00
N LYS A 173 13.15 8.18 -13.95
CA LYS A 173 14.29 8.71 -13.18
C LYS A 173 14.18 8.41 -11.69
N ASP A 174 12.99 8.58 -11.11
CA ASP A 174 12.77 8.30 -9.69
C ASP A 174 12.99 6.81 -9.35
N ALA A 175 12.63 5.92 -10.29
CA ALA A 175 12.87 4.49 -10.14
C ALA A 175 14.37 4.13 -10.23
N ASP A 176 15.10 4.74 -11.16
CA ASP A 176 16.55 4.54 -11.31
C ASP A 176 17.31 5.01 -10.07
N ILE A 177 16.89 6.13 -9.46
CA ILE A 177 17.45 6.63 -8.21
C ILE A 177 17.21 5.65 -7.06
N ALA A 178 15.96 5.17 -6.88
CA ALA A 178 15.63 4.22 -5.82
C ALA A 178 16.37 2.87 -5.98
N ALA A 179 16.55 2.40 -7.23
CA ALA A 179 17.33 1.21 -7.53
C ALA A 179 18.83 1.39 -7.24
N ALA A 180 19.38 2.56 -7.56
CA ALA A 180 20.77 2.90 -7.24
C ALA A 180 21.02 2.96 -5.72
N GLU A 181 20.10 3.57 -4.96
CA GLU A 181 20.17 3.60 -3.50
C GLU A 181 20.12 2.20 -2.88
N THR A 182 19.23 1.34 -3.38
CA THR A 182 19.12 -0.06 -2.91
C THR A 182 20.40 -0.84 -3.18
N ARG A 183 21.01 -0.69 -4.37
CA ARG A 183 22.31 -1.29 -4.69
C ARG A 183 23.43 -0.76 -3.79
N LEU A 184 23.41 0.52 -3.48
CA LEU A 184 24.40 1.15 -2.60
C LEU A 184 24.29 0.63 -1.16
N VAL A 185 23.08 0.40 -0.65
CA VAL A 185 22.85 -0.24 0.66
C VAL A 185 23.31 -1.70 0.65
N ALA A 186 23.01 -2.45 -0.42
CA ALA A 186 23.46 -3.84 -0.56
C ALA A 186 25.00 -3.94 -0.61
N LEU A 187 25.67 -3.04 -1.35
CA LEU A 187 27.13 -2.95 -1.41
C LEU A 187 27.73 -2.62 -0.04
N LYS A 188 27.19 -1.63 0.69
CA LYS A 188 27.64 -1.33 2.05
C LYS A 188 27.45 -2.50 3.01
N THR A 189 26.36 -3.24 2.87
CA THR A 189 26.11 -4.44 3.67
C THR A 189 27.11 -5.54 3.34
N PHE A 190 27.42 -5.74 2.05
CA PHE A 190 28.43 -6.69 1.59
C PHE A 190 29.85 -6.31 2.06
N GLU A 191 30.22 -5.03 2.00
CA GLU A 191 31.49 -4.51 2.54
C GLU A 191 31.59 -4.69 4.06
N SER A 192 30.49 -4.47 4.78
CA SER A 192 30.42 -4.75 6.22
C SER A 192 30.53 -6.24 6.54
N GLN A 193 30.05 -7.13 5.66
CA GLN A 193 30.20 -8.58 5.82
C GLN A 193 31.61 -9.05 5.45
N LEU A 194 32.22 -8.46 4.40
CA LEU A 194 33.60 -8.73 4.02
C LEU A 194 34.58 -8.33 5.12
N SER A 195 34.38 -7.16 5.75
CA SER A 195 35.23 -6.71 6.86
C SER A 195 35.13 -7.56 8.14
N GLN A 196 34.14 -8.46 8.23
CA GLN A 196 34.00 -9.44 9.31
C GLN A 196 34.63 -10.81 8.97
N LEU A 197 35.01 -11.04 7.70
CA LEU A 197 35.69 -12.26 7.27
C LEU A 197 37.20 -12.08 7.41
N SER A 198 37.93 -13.15 7.77
CA SER A 198 39.37 -13.07 8.04
C SER A 198 40.14 -12.47 6.86
N PRO A 199 41.24 -11.73 7.08
CA PRO A 199 42.00 -11.04 6.02
C PRO A 199 42.36 -11.91 4.81
N ASP A 200 42.58 -13.21 5.02
CA ASP A 200 42.92 -14.18 3.97
C ASP A 200 41.78 -14.41 2.97
N PHE A 201 40.51 -14.37 3.42
CA PHE A 201 39.34 -14.52 2.57
C PHE A 201 39.07 -13.25 1.73
N ILE A 202 39.33 -12.07 2.31
CA ILE A 202 39.22 -10.78 1.60
C ILE A 202 40.25 -10.72 0.45
N ALA A 203 41.48 -11.22 0.69
CA ALA A 203 42.52 -11.30 -0.33
C ALA A 203 42.13 -12.22 -1.49
N GLU A 204 41.52 -13.38 -1.21
CA GLU A 204 41.06 -14.33 -2.22
C GLU A 204 39.92 -13.75 -3.09
N VAL A 205 38.93 -13.07 -2.48
CA VAL A 205 37.81 -12.45 -3.21
C VAL A 205 38.28 -11.28 -4.09
N LYS A 206 39.16 -10.40 -3.57
CA LYS A 206 39.72 -9.29 -4.37
C LYS A 206 40.47 -9.80 -5.60
N GLN A 207 41.24 -10.87 -5.44
CA GLN A 207 41.99 -11.49 -6.52
C GLN A 207 41.07 -12.17 -7.56
N ARG A 208 39.93 -12.73 -7.12
CA ARG A 208 38.98 -13.43 -8.01
C ARG A 208 38.09 -12.48 -8.84
N TYR A 209 37.88 -11.26 -8.36
CA TYR A 209 37.00 -10.26 -9.01
C TYR A 209 37.73 -9.00 -9.52
N ASN A 210 39.07 -8.97 -9.51
CA ASN A 210 39.89 -7.82 -9.93
C ASN A 210 39.49 -6.50 -9.23
N LEU A 211 39.16 -6.57 -7.96
CA LEU A 211 38.86 -5.40 -7.14
C LEU A 211 40.15 -4.93 -6.47
N SER A 212 40.60 -3.70 -6.75
CA SER A 212 41.78 -3.07 -6.13
C SER A 212 41.56 -2.85 -4.64
#